data_AF-A0A261AEI4-F1
#
_entry.id   AF-A0A261AEI4-F1
#
_cell.length_a   1.000
_cell.length_b   1.000
_cell.length_c   1.000
_cell.angle_alpha   90.00
_cell.angle_beta   90.00
_cell.angle_gamma   90.00
#
_symmetry.space_group_name_H-M   'P 1'
#
loop_
_entity.id
_entity.type
_entity.pdbx_description
1 polymer ?
#
loop_
_entity_poly.entity_id
_entity_poly.type
_entity_poly.pdbx_seq_one_letter_code
_entity_poly.pdbx_strand_id
1 'polypeptide(L)'
;MDRINEVVRMDQWKLAKHLKIRTFELPPIENFFHFSTFETRFTQISVKDVVKLCENAPKSIKFESYTVRGIMDTAALKRVLNLQPTASPEVYSIPNTNVFIEFIDDCGIEMLKIFKN
;
A
#
# COMPACT_ATOMS: atom_id res chain seq x y z
N MET A 1 5.04 2.04 24.24
CA MET A 1 3.88 1.14 23.98
C MET A 1 3.09 1.82 22.89
N ASP A 2 3.22 1.33 21.68
CA ASP A 2 2.71 2.02 20.50
C ASP A 2 1.20 1.78 20.45
N ARG A 3 0.40 2.84 20.64
CA ARG A 3 -1.06 2.76 20.80
C ARG A 3 -1.75 2.03 19.64
N ILE A 4 -1.12 2.00 18.47
CA ILE A 4 -1.62 1.28 17.31
C ILE A 4 -1.63 -0.25 17.50
N ASN A 5 -0.69 -0.80 18.27
CA ASN A 5 -0.62 -2.23 18.56
C ASN A 5 -1.78 -2.72 19.46
N GLU A 6 -2.38 -1.82 20.23
CA GLU A 6 -3.60 -2.11 20.99
C GLU A 6 -4.83 -2.08 20.07
N VAL A 7 -4.89 -1.09 19.17
CA VAL A 7 -6.00 -0.94 18.20
C VAL A 7 -6.12 -2.15 17.28
N VAL A 8 -5.02 -2.68 16.74
CA VAL A 8 -5.05 -3.88 15.87
C VAL A 8 -5.62 -5.14 16.55
N ARG A 9 -5.64 -5.18 17.89
CA ARG A 9 -6.20 -6.30 18.66
C ARG A 9 -7.70 -6.18 18.92
N MET A 10 -8.29 -5.01 18.68
CA MET A 10 -9.70 -4.74 18.91
C MET A 10 -10.59 -5.44 17.87
N ASP A 11 -11.79 -5.86 18.28
CA ASP A 11 -12.73 -6.50 17.36
C ASP A 11 -13.21 -5.55 16.27
N GLN A 12 -13.28 -4.24 16.56
CA GLN A 12 -13.55 -3.21 15.57
C GLN A 12 -12.53 -3.24 14.42
N TRP A 13 -11.25 -3.47 14.71
CA TRP A 13 -10.21 -3.57 13.68
C TRP A 13 -10.38 -4.85 12.86
N LYS A 14 -10.60 -6.00 13.53
CA LYS A 14 -10.70 -7.32 12.89
C LYS A 14 -11.95 -7.49 12.03
N LEU A 15 -13.06 -6.86 12.43
CA LEU A 15 -14.35 -6.97 11.75
C LEU A 15 -14.57 -5.88 10.71
N ALA A 16 -13.82 -4.77 10.78
CA ALA A 16 -13.95 -3.70 9.81
C ALA A 16 -13.57 -4.17 8.40
N LYS A 17 -14.39 -3.76 7.43
CA LYS A 17 -14.16 -4.02 6.00
C LYS A 17 -13.25 -2.97 5.36
N HIS A 18 -13.35 -1.74 5.83
CA HIS A 18 -12.67 -0.57 5.25
C HIS A 18 -11.89 0.15 6.33
N LEU A 19 -10.64 0.49 6.04
CA LEU A 19 -9.79 1.24 6.97
C LEU A 19 -9.34 2.56 6.33
N LYS A 20 -9.46 3.66 7.08
CA LYS A 20 -8.75 4.91 6.78
C LYS A 20 -7.95 5.30 8.00
N ILE A 21 -6.62 5.38 7.85
CA ILE A 21 -5.73 5.69 8.97
C ILE A 21 -4.61 6.64 8.57
N ARG A 22 -4.30 7.57 9.48
CA ARG A 22 -3.11 8.41 9.41
C ARG A 22 -2.32 8.19 10.69
N THR A 23 -1.12 7.64 10.55
CA THR A 23 -0.26 7.30 11.68
C THR A 23 1.20 7.52 11.31
N PHE A 24 2.01 7.86 12.31
CA PHE A 24 3.46 8.01 12.15
C PHE A 24 4.17 6.66 12.18
N GLU A 25 3.63 5.70 12.93
CA GLU A 25 4.16 4.35 13.06
C GLU A 25 3.24 3.35 12.36
N LEU A 26 3.85 2.56 11.48
CA LEU A 26 3.18 1.49 10.75
C LEU A 26 3.15 0.24 11.63
N PRO A 27 1.98 -0.29 12.03
CA PRO A 27 1.93 -1.66 12.52
C PRO A 27 2.31 -2.60 11.35
N PRO A 28 2.72 -3.85 11.62
CA PRO A 28 3.06 -4.79 10.55
C PRO A 28 1.99 -4.81 9.46
N ILE A 29 2.41 -4.71 8.18
CA ILE A 29 1.50 -4.53 7.05
C ILE A 29 0.51 -5.70 6.88
N GLU A 30 0.85 -6.86 7.42
CA GLU A 30 0.00 -8.05 7.48
C GLU A 30 -1.31 -7.80 8.23
N ASN A 31 -1.32 -6.87 9.19
CA ASN A 31 -2.52 -6.49 9.93
C ASN A 31 -3.55 -5.74 9.06
N PHE A 32 -3.24 -5.47 7.80
CA PHE A 32 -4.13 -4.78 6.87
C PHE A 32 -4.76 -5.72 5.83
N PHE A 33 -4.29 -6.97 5.72
CA PHE A 33 -4.67 -7.85 4.60
C PHE A 33 -6.12 -8.35 4.66
N HIS A 34 -6.78 -8.27 5.83
CA HIS A 34 -8.19 -8.65 5.96
C HIS A 34 -9.16 -7.56 5.48
N PHE A 35 -8.69 -6.32 5.29
CA PHE A 35 -9.51 -5.23 4.76
C PHE A 35 -9.76 -5.41 3.27
N SER A 36 -10.99 -5.09 2.84
CA SER A 36 -11.34 -4.98 1.43
C SER A 36 -10.74 -3.74 0.79
N THR A 37 -10.83 -2.62 1.51
CA THR A 37 -10.11 -1.40 1.14
C THR A 37 -9.37 -0.81 2.31
N PHE A 38 -8.23 -0.19 2.03
CA PHE A 38 -7.65 0.72 3.00
C PHE A 38 -6.97 1.92 2.34
N GLU A 39 -7.03 3.05 3.03
CA GLU A 39 -6.32 4.28 2.69
C GLU A 39 -5.42 4.66 3.85
N THR A 40 -4.12 4.73 3.59
CA THR A 40 -3.14 5.04 4.61
C THR A 40 -2.24 6.21 4.22
N ARG A 41 -1.88 7.02 5.21
CA ARG A 41 -0.81 8.02 5.09
C ARG A 41 0.20 7.83 6.21
N PHE A 42 1.41 7.46 5.81
CA PHE A 42 2.56 7.21 6.67
C PHE A 42 3.69 8.18 6.36
N THR A 43 4.60 8.38 7.31
CA THR A 43 5.81 9.18 7.08
C THR A 43 6.74 8.47 6.10
N GLN A 44 7.00 7.19 6.34
CA GLN A 44 7.88 6.38 5.50
C GLN A 44 7.28 4.99 5.36
N ILE A 45 7.43 4.40 4.19
CA ILE A 45 7.06 3.01 3.92
C ILE A 45 8.25 2.29 3.30
N SER A 46 8.46 1.04 3.72
CA SER A 46 9.53 0.22 3.16
C SER A 46 9.11 -0.41 1.84
N VAL A 47 10.06 -0.56 0.90
CA VAL A 47 9.85 -1.31 -0.35
C VAL A 47 9.32 -2.72 -0.07
N LYS A 48 9.81 -3.35 1.01
CA LYS A 48 9.38 -4.69 1.45
C LYS A 48 7.89 -4.74 1.79
N ASP A 49 7.34 -3.73 2.46
CA ASP A 49 5.93 -3.72 2.82
C ASP A 49 5.04 -3.55 1.59
N VAL A 50 5.47 -2.74 0.61
CA VAL A 50 4.76 -2.63 -0.67
C VAL A 50 4.81 -3.93 -1.47
N VAL A 51 5.95 -4.61 -1.52
CA VAL A 51 6.04 -5.93 -2.17
C VAL A 51 5.06 -6.91 -1.55
N LYS A 52 4.99 -6.97 -0.21
CA LYS A 52 4.01 -7.82 0.48
C LYS A 52 2.57 -7.46 0.12
N LEU A 53 2.23 -6.17 -0.01
CA LEU A 53 0.90 -5.75 -0.45
C LEU A 53 0.58 -6.27 -1.85
N CYS A 54 1.51 -6.10 -2.79
CA CYS A 54 1.36 -6.58 -4.17
C CYS A 54 1.23 -8.12 -4.22
N GLU A 55 1.96 -8.86 -3.38
CA GLU A 55 1.89 -10.33 -3.34
C GLU A 55 0.61 -10.88 -2.67
N ASN A 56 0.00 -10.12 -1.76
CA ASN A 56 -1.15 -10.59 -0.98
C ASN A 56 -2.50 -10.09 -1.52
N ALA A 57 -2.54 -8.92 -2.16
CA ALA A 57 -3.77 -8.37 -2.70
C ALA A 57 -4.48 -9.32 -3.69
N PRO A 58 -3.80 -9.98 -4.66
CA PRO A 58 -4.46 -10.91 -5.58
C PRO A 58 -4.97 -12.19 -4.90
N LYS A 59 -4.46 -12.53 -3.71
CA LYS A 59 -4.85 -13.73 -2.95
C LYS A 59 -6.10 -13.49 -2.11
N SER A 60 -6.44 -12.24 -1.84
CA SER A 60 -7.58 -11.90 -1.00
C SER A 60 -8.86 -11.83 -1.84
N ILE A 61 -9.82 -12.72 -1.54
CA ILE A 61 -11.16 -12.70 -2.16
C ILE A 61 -11.95 -11.42 -1.83
N LYS A 62 -11.52 -10.69 -0.80
CA LYS A 62 -12.18 -9.48 -0.32
C LYS A 62 -11.58 -8.22 -0.92
N PHE A 63 -10.46 -8.34 -1.64
CA PHE A 63 -9.69 -7.21 -2.12
C PHE A 63 -10.48 -6.39 -3.14
N GLU A 64 -10.60 -5.10 -2.88
CA GLU A 64 -11.21 -4.13 -3.77
C GLU A 64 -10.14 -3.10 -4.22
N SER A 65 -9.49 -2.43 -3.27
CA SER A 65 -8.41 -1.48 -3.56
C SER A 65 -7.59 -1.13 -2.33
N TYR A 66 -6.28 -0.98 -2.47
CA TYR A 66 -5.40 -0.44 -1.45
C TYR A 66 -4.86 0.88 -1.94
N THR A 67 -4.70 1.86 -1.04
CA THR A 67 -4.07 3.16 -1.29
C THR A 67 -3.09 3.43 -0.18
N VAL A 68 -1.80 3.53 -0.52
CA VAL A 68 -0.74 3.88 0.43
C VAL A 68 -0.06 5.16 0.00
N ARG A 69 0.13 6.07 0.96
CA ARG A 69 0.89 7.31 0.82
C ARG A 69 2.02 7.37 1.83
N GLY A 70 3.23 7.72 1.38
CA GLY A 70 4.39 7.96 2.24
C GLY A 70 5.69 8.06 1.44
N ILE A 71 6.79 8.40 2.13
CA ILE A 71 8.13 8.50 1.53
C ILE A 71 8.70 7.08 1.31
N MET A 72 9.30 6.83 0.15
CA MET A 72 9.88 5.54 -0.24
C MET A 72 10.99 5.72 -1.29
N ASP A 73 11.95 4.79 -1.33
CA ASP A 73 12.85 4.60 -2.47
C ASP A 73 12.11 4.03 -3.71
N THR A 74 11.62 4.91 -4.57
CA THR A 74 10.88 4.52 -5.79
C THR A 74 11.78 3.83 -6.82
N ALA A 75 13.08 4.13 -6.84
CA ALA A 75 14.03 3.50 -7.75
C ALA A 75 14.29 2.03 -7.38
N ALA A 76 14.38 1.73 -6.08
CA ALA A 76 14.44 0.34 -5.60
C ALA A 76 13.13 -0.38 -5.85
N LEU A 77 11.97 0.26 -5.61
CA LEU A 77 10.66 -0.35 -5.88
C LEU A 77 10.49 -0.71 -7.35
N LYS A 78 10.81 0.22 -8.27
CA LYS A 78 10.78 0.01 -9.73
C LYS A 78 11.58 -1.22 -10.15
N ARG A 79 12.78 -1.39 -9.58
CA ARG A 79 13.66 -2.55 -9.83
C ARG A 79 13.10 -3.85 -9.27
N VAL A 80 12.67 -3.85 -8.00
CA VAL A 80 12.20 -5.07 -7.31
C VAL A 80 10.90 -5.62 -7.92
N LEU A 81 9.98 -4.73 -8.28
CA LEU A 81 8.69 -5.11 -8.86
C LEU A 81 8.73 -5.18 -10.41
N ASN A 82 9.89 -4.93 -11.02
CA ASN A 82 10.07 -4.86 -12.47
C ASN A 82 8.96 -4.02 -13.15
N LEU A 83 8.71 -2.83 -12.61
CA LEU A 83 7.61 -1.97 -13.01
C LEU A 83 7.74 -1.56 -14.48
N GLN A 84 6.65 -1.68 -15.23
CA GLN A 84 6.63 -1.25 -16.63
C GLN A 84 6.06 0.17 -16.74
N PRO A 85 6.69 1.06 -17.52
CA PRO A 85 6.15 2.39 -17.76
C PRO A 85 4.82 2.30 -18.52
N THR A 86 3.93 3.25 -18.27
CA THR A 86 2.69 3.39 -19.06
C THR A 86 2.74 4.65 -19.93
N ALA A 87 1.64 4.97 -20.62
CA ALA A 87 1.51 6.19 -21.41
C ALA A 87 1.58 7.48 -20.55
N SER A 88 1.37 7.38 -19.23
CA SER A 88 1.59 8.48 -18.29
C SER A 88 2.91 8.28 -17.54
N PRO A 89 3.82 9.27 -17.54
CA PRO A 89 5.16 9.12 -16.93
C PRO A 89 5.12 8.90 -15.41
N GLU A 90 4.04 9.31 -14.75
CA GLU A 90 3.75 9.10 -13.34
C GLU A 90 2.82 7.89 -13.09
N VAL A 91 2.76 6.93 -14.01
CA VAL A 91 1.94 5.72 -13.84
C VAL A 91 2.70 4.51 -14.35
N TYR A 92 2.77 3.47 -13.52
CA TYR A 92 3.51 2.24 -13.78
C TYR A 92 2.63 1.04 -13.47
N SER A 93 2.69 0.01 -14.31
CA SER A 93 1.90 -1.21 -14.14
C SER A 93 2.75 -2.39 -13.68
N ILE A 94 2.12 -3.29 -12.93
CA ILE A 94 2.63 -4.63 -12.62
C ILE A 94 1.64 -5.62 -13.22
N PRO A 95 2.11 -6.67 -13.91
CA PRO A 95 1.24 -7.74 -14.34
C PRO A 95 0.48 -8.36 -13.14
N ASN A 96 -0.83 -8.58 -13.28
CA ASN A 96 -1.67 -9.39 -12.38
C ASN A 96 -2.07 -8.77 -11.01
N THR A 97 -2.19 -7.45 -10.84
CA THR A 97 -2.59 -6.84 -9.54
C THR A 97 -3.39 -5.53 -9.68
N ASN A 98 -4.45 -5.31 -8.88
CA ASN A 98 -5.26 -4.06 -8.84
C ASN A 98 -4.89 -3.11 -7.67
N VAL A 99 -3.64 -3.09 -7.23
CA VAL A 99 -3.19 -2.33 -6.05
C VAL A 99 -2.85 -0.91 -6.46
N PHE A 100 -3.50 0.11 -5.91
CA PHE A 100 -3.17 1.49 -6.24
C PHE A 100 -2.15 2.06 -5.25
N ILE A 101 -1.03 2.62 -5.71
CA ILE A 101 -0.06 3.20 -4.78
C ILE A 101 0.27 4.63 -5.19
N GLU A 102 0.13 5.56 -4.25
CA GLU A 102 0.34 6.98 -4.52
C GLU A 102 1.44 7.47 -3.62
N PHE A 103 2.62 7.65 -4.18
CA PHE A 103 3.75 8.19 -3.44
C PHE A 103 3.80 9.70 -3.61
N ILE A 104 4.22 10.37 -2.55
CA ILE A 104 4.45 11.80 -2.54
C ILE A 104 5.87 11.94 -2.02
N ASP A 105 6.80 12.22 -2.92
CA ASP A 105 8.16 12.59 -2.55
C ASP A 105 8.20 14.09 -2.25
N ASP A 106 9.09 14.51 -1.36
CA ASP A 106 9.21 15.90 -0.89
C ASP A 106 9.70 16.85 -2.01
N CYS A 107 10.13 16.31 -3.16
CA CYS A 107 10.56 17.04 -4.36
C CYS A 107 9.59 16.97 -5.55
N GLY A 108 8.46 16.25 -5.42
CA GLY A 108 7.46 16.08 -6.49
C GLY A 108 6.51 14.91 -6.23
N ILE A 109 5.29 14.98 -6.76
CA ILE A 109 4.30 13.89 -6.65
C ILE A 109 4.64 12.82 -7.70
N GLU A 110 5.38 11.78 -7.34
CA GLU A 110 5.46 10.55 -8.14
C GLU A 110 4.28 9.62 -7.78
N MET A 111 3.21 9.66 -8.57
CA MET A 111 2.16 8.64 -8.46
C MET A 111 2.67 7.30 -9.03
N LEU A 112 2.24 6.17 -8.48
CA LEU A 112 2.56 4.84 -9.01
C LEU A 112 1.28 3.99 -9.03
N LYS A 113 0.39 4.28 -9.98
CA LYS A 113 -0.87 3.55 -10.06
C LYS A 113 -0.67 2.17 -10.68
N ILE A 114 -0.61 1.13 -9.85
CA ILE A 114 -0.44 -0.25 -10.32
C ILE A 114 -1.82 -0.83 -10.68
N PHE A 115 -2.04 -1.10 -11.96
CA PHE A 115 -3.29 -1.67 -12.47
C PHE A 115 -3.07 -3.00 -13.19
N LYS A 116 -4.12 -3.83 -13.19
CA LYS A 116 -4.31 -4.96 -14.09
C LYS A 116 -5.02 -4.47 -15.37
N ASN A 117 -4.57 -4.93 -16.53
CA ASN A 117 -5.37 -4.97 -17.75
C ASN A 117 -6.25 -6.23 -17.75
#